data_AF-A0A174LBR1-F1
#
_entry.id   AF-A0A174LBR1-F1
#
_cell.length_a   1.000
_cell.length_b   1.000
_cell.length_c   1.000
_cell.angle_alpha   90.00
_cell.angle_beta   90.00
_cell.angle_gamma   90.00
#
_symmetry.space_group_name_H-M   'P 1'
#
loop_
_entity.id
_entity.type
_entity.pdbx_description
1 polymer ?
#
loop_
_entity_poly.entity_id
_entity_poly.type
_entity_poly.pdbx_seq_one_letter_code
_entity_poly.pdbx_strand_id
1 'polypeptide(L)'
;MKQLIKFEFSKLLKKKLVFIALGAFVLIYATMLWSWIFGNEWAVTQEGEMIYGTEAERYNTEIANSFAGPLTDEKVQEILAAFPRTDGMTTGDVSNNTYYPVANLFAERDGTWNGKTVQEVFPEFDEPPVIGVSSRWESFLYSMMYIVLMSGILVVIIVSPVFSDEYTSGMDALILTSRYGKKRCVLAKVISAFCFSITMEAVILVVGFLLFAAGRGLEGWNTDIQLSELMVFSRIAQPLKCYEAALLTAFLAMMSTITVTGLTLLFSVLCPSSFVSIILAAVTYLAPMFLNPGSQTARRILMLFPVNSISVSGVMSVGGFTAGSLTIPLLAAVGGVAVVMAVAGTGGCRYIFSRHQVG
;
A
#
# COMPACT_ATOMS: atom_id res chain seq x y z
N MET A 1 9.83 -20.09 -27.06
CA MET A 1 9.45 -19.01 -26.13
C MET A 1 9.23 -19.54 -24.71
N LYS A 2 8.31 -20.48 -24.50
CA LYS A 2 8.03 -21.07 -23.16
C LYS A 2 9.28 -21.56 -22.41
N GLN A 3 10.17 -22.31 -23.08
CA GLN A 3 11.42 -22.78 -22.47
C GLN A 3 12.37 -21.63 -22.05
N LEU A 4 12.45 -20.55 -22.85
CA LEU A 4 13.27 -19.38 -22.51
C LEU A 4 12.72 -18.65 -21.29
N ILE A 5 11.39 -18.46 -21.22
CA ILE A 5 10.74 -17.85 -20.05
C ILE A 5 10.99 -18.70 -18.81
N LYS A 6 10.81 -20.02 -18.89
CA LYS A 6 11.08 -20.93 -17.77
C LYS A 6 12.54 -20.86 -17.31
N PHE A 7 13.48 -20.78 -18.24
CA PHE A 7 14.91 -20.65 -17.95
C PHE A 7 15.22 -19.33 -17.24
N GLU A 8 14.78 -18.19 -17.78
CA GLU A 8 15.02 -16.86 -17.21
C GLU A 8 14.34 -16.70 -15.84
N PHE A 9 13.11 -17.19 -15.69
CA PHE A 9 12.41 -17.22 -14.40
C PHE A 9 13.18 -18.04 -13.36
N SER A 10 13.68 -19.22 -13.75
CA SER A 10 14.53 -20.03 -12.86
C SER A 10 15.85 -19.34 -12.51
N LYS A 11 16.42 -18.54 -13.43
CA LYS A 11 17.65 -17.78 -13.20
C LYS A 11 17.46 -16.70 -12.13
N LEU A 12 16.30 -16.05 -12.07
CA LEU A 12 15.96 -15.09 -11.02
C LEU A 12 16.03 -15.73 -9.63
N LEU A 13 15.39 -16.90 -9.47
CA LEU A 13 15.30 -17.60 -8.19
C LEU A 13 16.62 -18.23 -7.72
N LYS A 14 17.53 -18.57 -8.63
CA LYS A 14 18.77 -19.32 -8.29
C LYS A 14 19.89 -18.46 -7.68
N LYS A 15 19.69 -17.15 -7.56
CA LYS A 15 20.73 -16.25 -7.04
C LYS A 15 20.76 -16.30 -5.51
N LYS A 16 21.97 -16.47 -4.93
CA LYS A 16 22.15 -16.52 -3.47
C LYS A 16 21.56 -15.30 -2.76
N LEU A 17 21.78 -14.11 -3.31
CA LEU A 17 21.22 -12.85 -2.78
C LEU A 17 19.70 -12.87 -2.72
N VAL A 18 19.03 -13.49 -3.71
CA VAL A 18 17.57 -13.58 -3.77
C VAL A 18 17.03 -14.48 -2.67
N PHE A 19 17.66 -15.62 -2.39
CA PHE A 19 17.27 -16.47 -1.26
C PHE A 19 17.45 -15.76 0.09
N ILE A 20 18.55 -15.04 0.28
CA ILE A 20 18.80 -14.28 1.51
C ILE A 20 17.74 -13.18 1.68
N ALA A 21 17.48 -12.40 0.61
CA ALA A 21 16.52 -11.32 0.63
C ALA A 21 15.08 -11.83 0.87
N LEU A 22 14.67 -12.90 0.19
CA LEU A 22 13.36 -13.53 0.40
C LEU A 22 13.24 -14.10 1.82
N GLY A 23 14.28 -14.77 2.34
CA GLY A 23 14.28 -15.29 3.71
C GLY A 23 14.14 -14.19 4.76
N ALA A 24 14.90 -13.10 4.61
CA ALA A 24 14.79 -11.92 5.48
C ALA A 24 13.39 -11.28 5.38
N PHE A 25 12.85 -11.14 4.17
CA PHE A 25 11.51 -10.61 3.97
C PHE A 25 10.43 -11.51 4.59
N VAL A 26 10.50 -12.83 4.41
CA VAL A 26 9.54 -13.76 5.02
C VAL A 26 9.58 -13.64 6.55
N LEU A 27 10.75 -13.50 7.15
CA LEU A 27 10.87 -13.27 8.59
C LEU A 27 10.21 -11.95 9.01
N ILE A 28 10.52 -10.85 8.32
CA ILE A 28 9.91 -9.53 8.59
C ILE A 28 8.39 -9.56 8.39
N TYR A 29 7.95 -10.19 7.31
CA TYR A 29 6.54 -10.32 6.98
C TYR A 29 5.79 -11.12 8.04
N ALA A 30 6.37 -12.24 8.51
CA ALA A 30 5.80 -13.04 9.58
C ALA A 30 5.77 -12.29 10.92
N THR A 31 6.84 -11.57 11.29
CA THR A 31 6.88 -10.80 12.54
C THR A 31 5.92 -9.61 12.51
N MET A 32 5.83 -8.91 11.38
CA MET A 32 4.84 -7.86 11.20
C MET A 32 3.44 -8.44 11.31
N LEU A 33 3.06 -9.42 10.48
CA LEU A 33 1.73 -10.00 10.55
C LEU A 33 1.38 -10.51 11.95
N TRP A 34 2.33 -11.14 12.66
CA TRP A 34 2.13 -11.54 14.05
C TRP A 34 1.81 -10.35 14.97
N SER A 35 2.63 -9.29 14.93
CA SER A 35 2.42 -8.08 15.73
C SER A 35 1.07 -7.43 15.43
N TRP A 36 0.71 -7.33 14.15
CA TRP A 36 -0.50 -6.66 13.71
C TRP A 36 -1.76 -7.48 13.99
N ILE A 37 -1.69 -8.81 13.92
CA ILE A 37 -2.80 -9.70 14.26
C ILE A 37 -2.96 -9.85 15.78
N PHE A 38 -1.89 -9.90 16.57
CA PHE A 38 -2.02 -10.28 18.00
C PHE A 38 -1.60 -9.20 19.01
N GLY A 39 -0.87 -8.16 18.61
CA GLY A 39 -0.12 -7.31 19.54
C GLY A 39 -0.47 -5.82 19.58
N ASN A 40 -1.41 -5.35 18.77
CA ASN A 40 -1.55 -3.90 18.51
C ASN A 40 -2.81 -3.23 19.07
N GLU A 41 -3.73 -3.96 19.73
CA GLU A 41 -4.92 -3.33 20.31
C GLU A 41 -4.61 -2.71 21.67
N TRP A 42 -5.10 -1.51 21.89
CA TRP A 42 -5.04 -0.79 23.14
C TRP A 42 -6.30 0.07 23.30
N ALA A 43 -6.59 0.48 24.52
CA ALA A 43 -7.63 1.46 24.81
C ALA A 43 -7.31 2.16 26.12
N VAL A 44 -7.90 3.34 26.32
CA VAL A 44 -7.91 4.06 27.60
C VAL A 44 -9.34 4.16 28.06
N THR A 45 -9.63 3.56 29.21
CA THR A 45 -10.98 3.53 29.79
C THR A 45 -11.39 4.89 30.34
N GLN A 46 -12.64 5.03 30.79
CA GLN A 46 -13.16 6.26 31.39
C GLN A 46 -12.47 6.62 32.71
N GLU A 47 -11.91 5.62 33.41
CA GLU A 47 -11.10 5.76 34.61
C GLU A 47 -9.65 6.17 34.31
N GLY A 48 -9.26 6.28 33.03
CA GLY A 48 -7.88 6.56 32.62
C GLY A 48 -6.95 5.35 32.65
N GLU A 49 -7.49 4.13 32.81
CA GLU A 49 -6.70 2.90 32.77
C GLU A 49 -6.33 2.54 31.34
N MET A 50 -5.06 2.24 31.09
CA MET A 50 -4.59 1.75 29.79
C MET A 50 -4.65 0.22 29.76
N ILE A 51 -5.48 -0.31 28.88
CA ILE A 51 -5.61 -1.75 28.63
C ILE A 51 -4.99 -2.13 27.28
N TYR A 52 -4.52 -3.37 27.16
CA TYR A 52 -3.76 -3.85 25.99
C TYR A 52 -4.17 -5.25 25.54
N GLY A 53 -3.85 -5.57 24.29
CA GLY A 53 -3.97 -6.92 23.73
C GLY A 53 -5.43 -7.38 23.71
N THR A 54 -5.67 -8.64 24.12
CA THR A 54 -7.00 -9.27 24.05
C THR A 54 -8.04 -8.57 24.92
N GLU A 55 -7.62 -7.98 26.05
CA GLU A 55 -8.53 -7.22 26.92
C GLU A 55 -9.03 -5.95 26.22
N ALA A 56 -8.11 -5.18 25.63
CA ALA A 56 -8.45 -4.02 24.81
C ALA A 56 -9.29 -4.40 23.59
N GLU A 57 -8.96 -5.51 22.92
CA GLU A 57 -9.73 -5.99 21.77
C GLU A 57 -11.18 -6.28 22.14
N ARG A 58 -11.41 -6.98 23.27
CA ARG A 58 -12.76 -7.28 23.74
C ARG A 58 -13.50 -5.99 24.09
N TYR A 59 -12.87 -5.11 24.86
CA TYR A 59 -13.44 -3.80 25.25
C TYR A 59 -13.85 -2.97 24.03
N ASN A 60 -12.93 -2.82 23.06
CA ASN A 60 -13.17 -2.08 21.82
C ASN A 60 -14.27 -2.72 20.96
N THR A 61 -14.32 -4.06 20.89
CA THR A 61 -15.33 -4.78 20.09
C THR A 61 -16.72 -4.65 20.70
N GLU A 62 -16.85 -4.76 22.03
CA GLU A 62 -18.12 -4.60 22.74
C GLU A 62 -18.70 -3.21 22.51
N ILE A 63 -17.88 -2.16 22.63
CA ILE A 63 -18.29 -0.78 22.37
C ILE A 63 -18.66 -0.56 20.90
N ALA A 64 -17.81 -1.02 19.97
CA ALA A 64 -18.08 -0.86 18.55
C ALA A 64 -19.39 -1.54 18.13
N ASN A 65 -19.71 -2.69 18.73
CA ASN A 65 -20.94 -3.40 18.47
C ASN A 65 -22.17 -2.76 19.14
N SER A 66 -22.02 -2.11 20.30
CA SER A 66 -23.14 -1.42 20.94
C SER A 66 -23.60 -0.18 20.16
N PHE A 67 -22.68 0.52 19.48
CA PHE A 67 -22.99 1.73 18.71
C PHE A 67 -23.12 1.51 17.20
N ALA A 68 -22.95 0.27 16.72
CA ALA A 68 -22.92 -0.05 15.29
C ALA A 68 -24.13 0.48 14.51
N GLY A 69 -23.90 0.79 13.23
CA GLY A 69 -24.93 1.25 12.28
C GLY A 69 -24.74 2.70 11.84
N PRO A 70 -25.77 3.33 11.25
CA PRO A 70 -25.68 4.72 10.78
C PRO A 70 -25.36 5.68 11.92
N LEU A 71 -24.41 6.58 11.70
CA LEU A 71 -24.00 7.65 12.59
C LEU A 71 -24.91 8.86 12.37
N THR A 72 -25.94 9.04 13.20
CA THR A 72 -26.79 10.24 13.20
C THR A 72 -26.29 11.29 14.18
N ASP A 73 -26.79 12.52 14.10
CA ASP A 73 -26.44 13.60 15.04
C ASP A 73 -26.77 13.22 16.50
N GLU A 74 -27.89 12.50 16.72
CA GLU A 74 -28.26 11.99 18.03
C GLU A 74 -27.27 10.93 18.51
N LYS A 75 -26.83 10.03 17.62
CA LYS A 75 -25.86 9.00 17.95
C LYS A 75 -24.48 9.58 18.24
N VAL A 76 -24.07 10.64 17.54
CA VAL A 76 -22.85 11.39 17.89
C VAL A 76 -22.93 11.87 19.34
N GLN A 77 -24.03 12.51 19.72
CA GLN A 77 -24.23 12.99 21.09
C GLN A 77 -24.29 11.84 22.11
N GLU A 78 -24.94 10.72 21.76
CA GLU A 78 -24.99 9.51 22.57
C GLU A 78 -23.58 8.95 22.85
N ILE A 79 -22.76 8.83 21.80
CA ILE A 79 -21.37 8.35 21.92
C ILE A 79 -20.56 9.31 22.80
N LEU A 80 -20.63 10.63 22.55
CA LEU A 80 -19.90 11.61 23.35
C LEU A 80 -20.32 11.59 24.83
N ALA A 81 -21.62 11.42 25.10
CA ALA A 81 -22.16 11.34 26.45
C ALA A 81 -21.89 10.01 27.16
N ALA A 82 -21.60 8.93 26.43
CA ALA A 82 -21.30 7.62 26.99
C ALA A 82 -19.89 7.53 27.59
N PHE A 83 -18.97 8.40 27.17
CA PHE A 83 -17.56 8.34 27.55
C PHE A 83 -17.02 9.56 28.32
N PRO A 84 -17.73 10.15 29.32
CA PRO A 84 -17.13 11.17 30.17
C PRO A 84 -16.00 10.56 31.00
N ARG A 85 -15.00 11.37 31.36
CA ARG A 85 -14.01 10.96 32.36
C ARG A 85 -14.61 10.97 33.76
N THR A 86 -14.33 9.91 34.51
CA THR A 86 -14.82 9.73 35.88
C THR A 86 -13.89 10.34 36.94
N ASP A 87 -12.69 10.78 36.55
CA ASP A 87 -11.65 11.33 37.43
C ASP A 87 -11.56 12.88 37.42
N GLY A 88 -12.46 13.56 36.71
CA GLY A 88 -12.52 15.02 36.63
C GLY A 88 -11.49 15.67 35.70
N MET A 89 -10.71 14.90 34.93
CA MET A 89 -9.85 15.41 33.86
C MET A 89 -10.63 15.58 32.53
N THR A 90 -10.04 16.26 31.55
CA THR A 90 -10.65 16.45 30.23
C THR A 90 -10.72 15.14 29.45
N THR A 91 -11.83 14.91 28.75
CA THR A 91 -12.17 13.72 27.96
C THR A 91 -11.24 13.42 26.77
N GLY A 92 -10.20 14.24 26.58
CA GLY A 92 -9.19 14.09 25.54
C GLY A 92 -8.26 12.87 25.68
N ASP A 93 -8.21 12.20 26.83
CA ASP A 93 -7.38 10.98 26.98
C ASP A 93 -8.18 9.66 27.01
N VAL A 94 -9.52 9.67 26.95
CA VAL A 94 -10.29 8.44 26.70
C VAL A 94 -10.10 8.06 25.24
N SER A 95 -9.69 6.81 24.99
CA SER A 95 -9.43 6.33 23.63
C SER A 95 -9.96 4.92 23.45
N ASN A 96 -10.91 4.77 22.54
CA ASN A 96 -11.38 3.47 22.06
C ASN A 96 -11.77 3.61 20.59
N ASN A 97 -11.93 2.46 19.92
CA ASN A 97 -12.15 2.38 18.46
C ASN A 97 -13.41 3.10 17.96
N THR A 98 -14.34 3.48 18.85
CA THR A 98 -15.60 4.16 18.52
C THR A 98 -15.59 5.63 18.94
N TYR A 99 -15.24 5.91 20.19
CA TYR A 99 -15.23 7.25 20.74
C TYR A 99 -14.16 8.13 20.08
N TYR A 100 -12.94 7.63 19.91
CA TYR A 100 -11.83 8.43 19.39
C TYR A 100 -12.10 9.06 18.01
N PRO A 101 -12.51 8.30 16.98
CA PRO A 101 -12.79 8.90 15.67
C PRO A 101 -13.99 9.86 15.70
N VAL A 102 -15.01 9.61 16.53
CA VAL A 102 -16.16 10.51 16.69
C VAL A 102 -15.74 11.79 17.41
N ALA A 103 -15.04 11.69 18.53
CA ALA A 103 -14.57 12.85 19.29
C ALA A 103 -13.61 13.72 18.46
N ASN A 104 -12.75 13.11 17.62
CA ASN A 104 -11.84 13.86 16.75
C ASN A 104 -12.58 14.80 15.77
N LEU A 105 -13.78 14.42 15.34
CA LEU A 105 -14.56 15.15 14.35
C LEU A 105 -15.63 16.06 14.98
N PHE A 106 -16.23 15.60 16.08
CA PHE A 106 -17.46 16.16 16.64
C PHE A 106 -17.31 16.72 18.06
N ALA A 107 -16.17 16.55 18.73
CA ALA A 107 -15.98 17.08 20.08
C ALA A 107 -15.02 18.28 20.13
N GLU A 108 -15.26 19.17 21.09
CA GLU A 108 -14.28 20.12 21.60
C GLU A 108 -13.27 19.41 22.50
N ARG A 109 -12.20 20.12 22.91
CA ARG A 109 -11.12 19.54 23.73
C ARG A 109 -11.61 18.99 25.09
N ASP A 110 -12.71 19.50 25.62
CA ASP A 110 -13.31 19.04 26.86
C ASP A 110 -14.26 17.84 26.66
N GLY A 111 -14.47 17.38 25.42
CA GLY A 111 -15.36 16.27 25.06
C GLY A 111 -16.80 16.70 24.75
N THR A 112 -17.14 17.98 24.88
CA THR A 112 -18.48 18.48 24.54
C THR A 112 -18.69 18.53 23.03
N TRP A 113 -19.93 18.33 22.58
CA TRP A 113 -20.26 18.39 21.15
C TRP A 113 -19.97 19.78 20.57
N ASN A 114 -19.21 19.84 19.48
CA ASN A 114 -18.81 21.08 18.81
C ASN A 114 -19.92 21.72 17.94
N GLY A 115 -21.13 21.13 17.94
CA GLY A 115 -22.30 21.61 17.22
C GLY A 115 -22.32 21.29 15.72
N LYS A 116 -21.31 20.60 15.19
CA LYS A 116 -21.32 20.14 13.80
C LYS A 116 -22.23 18.94 13.63
N THR A 117 -23.04 18.99 12.59
CA THR A 117 -23.86 17.84 12.15
C THR A 117 -23.03 16.84 11.36
N VAL A 118 -23.49 15.59 11.28
CA VAL A 118 -22.86 14.53 10.48
C VAL A 118 -22.80 14.93 9.01
N GLN A 119 -23.85 15.55 8.47
CA GLN A 119 -23.89 16.00 7.08
C GLN A 119 -22.84 17.09 6.80
N GLU A 120 -22.59 17.99 7.76
CA GLU A 120 -21.56 19.03 7.60
C GLU A 120 -20.14 18.45 7.57
N VAL A 121 -19.89 17.37 8.32
CA VAL A 121 -18.58 16.69 8.34
C VAL A 121 -18.41 15.77 7.13
N PHE A 122 -19.49 15.11 6.70
CA PHE A 122 -19.50 14.15 5.60
C PHE A 122 -20.46 14.59 4.47
N PRO A 123 -20.18 15.72 3.78
CA PRO A 123 -21.10 16.28 2.80
C PRO A 123 -21.30 15.43 1.54
N GLU A 124 -20.34 14.55 1.23
CA GLU A 124 -20.38 13.65 0.07
C GLU A 124 -21.12 12.33 0.34
N PHE A 125 -21.64 12.14 1.56
CA PHE A 125 -22.40 10.96 1.94
C PHE A 125 -23.89 11.21 1.71
N ASP A 126 -24.51 10.41 0.83
CA ASP A 126 -25.96 10.43 0.61
C ASP A 126 -26.73 9.83 1.79
N GLU A 127 -26.14 8.83 2.46
CA GLU A 127 -26.64 8.20 3.68
C GLU A 127 -25.60 8.36 4.78
N PRO A 128 -26.01 8.47 6.07
CA PRO A 128 -25.06 8.66 7.16
C PRO A 128 -23.98 7.57 7.19
N PRO A 129 -22.71 7.92 7.46
CA PRO A 129 -21.64 6.95 7.59
C PRO A 129 -21.98 5.86 8.61
N VAL A 130 -21.57 4.63 8.33
CA VAL A 130 -21.82 3.45 9.13
C VAL A 130 -20.63 3.19 10.05
N ILE A 131 -20.84 3.36 11.35
CA ILE A 131 -19.86 3.04 12.38
C ILE A 131 -19.92 1.54 12.75
N GLY A 132 -18.78 0.99 13.17
CA GLY A 132 -18.65 -0.38 13.65
C GLY A 132 -17.18 -0.77 13.72
N VAL A 133 -16.87 -2.07 13.57
CA VAL A 133 -15.52 -2.62 13.77
C VAL A 133 -14.56 -2.37 12.58
N SER A 134 -14.30 -1.10 12.25
CA SER A 134 -13.42 -0.67 11.15
C SER A 134 -11.92 -0.71 11.50
N SER A 135 -11.55 -0.57 12.78
CA SER A 135 -10.15 -0.46 13.24
C SER A 135 -9.26 -1.66 12.87
N ARG A 136 -9.83 -2.88 12.90
CA ARG A 136 -9.14 -4.11 12.48
C ARG A 136 -8.76 -4.05 11.00
N TRP A 137 -9.66 -3.55 10.15
CA TRP A 137 -9.42 -3.37 8.72
C TRP A 137 -8.41 -2.27 8.47
N GLU A 138 -8.53 -1.11 9.12
CA GLU A 138 -7.59 -0.01 8.96
C GLU A 138 -6.17 -0.43 9.34
N SER A 139 -6.02 -1.11 10.49
CA SER A 139 -4.73 -1.67 10.95
C SER A 139 -4.14 -2.66 9.95
N PHE A 140 -4.96 -3.57 9.41
CA PHE A 140 -4.53 -4.50 8.37
C PHE A 140 -4.06 -3.77 7.10
N LEU A 141 -4.84 -2.83 6.57
CA LEU A 141 -4.50 -2.09 5.35
C LEU A 141 -3.27 -1.21 5.52
N TYR A 142 -3.12 -0.59 6.69
CA TYR A 142 -1.92 0.16 7.04
C TYR A 142 -0.69 -0.75 7.10
N SER A 143 -0.80 -1.95 7.69
CA SER A 143 0.29 -2.93 7.69
C SER A 143 0.66 -3.41 6.27
N MET A 144 -0.35 -3.65 5.42
CA MET A 144 -0.13 -4.05 4.03
C MET A 144 0.64 -2.98 3.27
N MET A 145 0.36 -1.69 3.48
CA MET A 145 1.11 -0.60 2.85
C MET A 145 2.63 -0.72 3.08
N TYR A 146 3.06 -1.01 4.32
CA TYR A 146 4.49 -1.19 4.63
C TYR A 146 5.07 -2.47 4.04
N ILE A 147 4.29 -3.55 4.03
CA ILE A 147 4.71 -4.83 3.46
C ILE A 147 4.92 -4.71 1.94
N VAL A 148 4.00 -4.02 1.24
CA VAL A 148 4.12 -3.70 -0.19
C VAL A 148 5.33 -2.78 -0.43
N LEU A 149 5.56 -1.82 0.48
CA LEU A 149 6.74 -0.95 0.38
C LEU A 149 8.04 -1.79 0.42
N MET A 150 8.13 -2.75 1.36
CA MET A 150 9.27 -3.66 1.48
C MET A 150 9.36 -4.66 0.31
N SER A 151 8.24 -5.15 -0.22
CA SER A 151 8.22 -6.05 -1.38
C SER A 151 8.76 -5.34 -2.63
N GLY A 152 8.48 -4.04 -2.80
CA GLY A 152 9.08 -3.23 -3.86
C GLY A 152 10.62 -3.18 -3.80
N ILE A 153 11.21 -3.18 -2.61
CA ILE A 153 12.68 -3.28 -2.43
C ILE A 153 13.17 -4.65 -2.91
N LEU A 154 12.44 -5.73 -2.61
CA LEU A 154 12.78 -7.07 -3.14
C LEU A 154 12.72 -7.10 -4.66
N VAL A 155 11.67 -6.50 -5.27
CA VAL A 155 11.58 -6.40 -6.73
C VAL A 155 12.80 -5.70 -7.29
N VAL A 156 13.24 -4.59 -6.69
CA VAL A 156 14.48 -3.90 -7.10
C VAL A 156 15.68 -4.85 -7.06
N ILE A 157 15.93 -5.52 -5.93
CA ILE A 157 17.08 -6.42 -5.76
C ILE A 157 17.06 -7.59 -6.76
N ILE A 158 15.88 -8.16 -7.02
CA ILE A 158 15.71 -9.36 -7.85
C ILE A 158 15.77 -9.02 -9.34
N VAL A 159 15.21 -7.88 -9.75
CA VAL A 159 15.06 -7.49 -11.15
C VAL A 159 16.26 -6.69 -11.66
N SER A 160 16.95 -5.91 -10.81
CA SER A 160 18.13 -5.14 -11.21
C SER A 160 19.19 -5.99 -11.92
N PRO A 161 19.45 -7.25 -11.52
CA PRO A 161 20.45 -8.10 -12.18
C PRO A 161 20.00 -8.81 -13.46
N VAL A 162 18.85 -8.46 -14.06
CA VAL A 162 18.30 -9.18 -15.24
C VAL A 162 19.16 -9.03 -16.51
N PHE A 163 19.65 -7.82 -16.78
CA PHE A 163 20.52 -7.48 -17.90
C PHE A 163 21.93 -7.10 -17.44
N SER A 164 22.07 -6.36 -16.34
CA SER A 164 23.37 -5.88 -15.87
C SER A 164 24.37 -6.97 -15.51
N ASP A 165 23.89 -8.15 -15.05
CA ASP A 165 24.76 -9.31 -14.83
C ASP A 165 25.28 -9.91 -16.15
N GLU A 166 24.54 -9.75 -17.26
CA GLU A 166 25.01 -10.24 -18.56
C GLU A 166 26.25 -9.45 -19.00
N TYR A 167 26.27 -8.12 -18.77
CA TYR A 167 27.43 -7.27 -19.04
C TYR A 167 28.59 -7.60 -18.11
N THR A 168 28.31 -7.78 -16.81
CA THR A 168 29.35 -8.10 -15.82
C THR A 168 30.02 -9.45 -16.09
N SER A 169 29.28 -10.41 -16.65
CA SER A 169 29.79 -11.74 -16.99
C SER A 169 30.29 -11.90 -18.43
N GLY A 170 30.17 -10.85 -19.26
CA GLY A 170 30.47 -10.90 -20.70
C GLY A 170 29.56 -11.85 -21.50
N MET A 171 28.44 -12.27 -20.92
CA MET A 171 27.49 -13.20 -21.55
C MET A 171 26.67 -12.53 -22.65
N ASP A 172 26.53 -11.20 -22.59
CA ASP A 172 25.91 -10.38 -23.62
C ASP A 172 26.55 -10.59 -25.00
N ALA A 173 27.87 -10.78 -25.08
CA ALA A 173 28.62 -11.16 -26.29
C ALA A 173 28.03 -12.39 -26.99
N LEU A 174 27.82 -13.45 -26.21
CA LEU A 174 27.27 -14.73 -26.69
C LEU A 174 25.77 -14.62 -26.98
N ILE A 175 25.03 -13.86 -26.18
CA ILE A 175 23.59 -13.66 -26.40
C ILE A 175 23.37 -12.90 -27.72
N LEU A 176 24.09 -11.81 -27.97
CA LEU A 176 23.85 -10.92 -29.11
C LEU A 176 24.21 -11.52 -30.46
N THR A 177 25.12 -12.50 -30.48
CA THR A 177 25.47 -13.29 -31.68
C THR A 177 24.52 -14.45 -31.95
N SER A 178 23.69 -14.84 -30.98
CA SER A 178 22.71 -15.93 -31.13
C SER A 178 21.49 -15.54 -31.98
N ARG A 179 20.92 -16.51 -32.70
CA ARG A 179 19.74 -16.33 -33.58
C ARG A 179 18.53 -15.68 -32.88
N TYR A 180 18.38 -15.89 -31.58
CA TYR A 180 17.21 -15.44 -30.80
C TYR A 180 17.54 -14.40 -29.72
N GLY A 181 18.80 -14.00 -29.57
CA GLY A 181 19.26 -13.12 -28.48
C GLY A 181 18.63 -11.74 -28.49
N LYS A 182 18.71 -11.02 -29.61
CA LYS A 182 18.27 -9.62 -29.72
C LYS A 182 16.75 -9.39 -29.61
N LYS A 183 15.94 -10.46 -29.65
CA LYS A 183 14.46 -10.35 -29.61
C LYS A 183 13.84 -11.28 -28.57
N ARG A 184 13.92 -12.59 -28.77
CA ARG A 184 13.18 -13.56 -27.93
C ARG A 184 13.81 -13.72 -26.55
N CYS A 185 15.14 -13.64 -26.43
CA CYS A 185 15.82 -13.69 -25.13
C CYS A 185 15.45 -12.47 -24.28
N VAL A 186 15.58 -11.26 -24.83
CA VAL A 186 15.17 -10.02 -24.15
C VAL A 186 13.70 -10.07 -23.72
N LEU A 187 12.80 -10.49 -24.62
CA LEU A 187 11.39 -10.60 -24.26
C LEU A 187 11.14 -11.66 -23.17
N ALA A 188 11.86 -12.78 -23.20
CA ALA A 188 11.74 -13.81 -22.16
C ALA A 188 12.20 -13.30 -20.79
N LYS A 189 13.27 -12.50 -20.73
CA LYS A 189 13.75 -11.83 -19.51
C LYS A 189 12.71 -10.89 -18.94
N VAL A 190 12.20 -9.99 -19.78
CA VAL A 190 11.18 -9.00 -19.38
C VAL A 190 9.90 -9.70 -18.88
N ILE A 191 9.37 -10.66 -19.64
CA ILE A 191 8.18 -11.43 -19.23
C ILE A 191 8.44 -12.17 -17.92
N SER A 192 9.62 -12.78 -17.74
CA SER A 192 9.94 -13.51 -16.51
C SER A 192 10.00 -12.58 -15.30
N ALA A 193 10.56 -11.38 -15.45
CA ALA A 193 10.60 -10.37 -14.39
C ALA A 193 9.19 -9.90 -14.00
N PHE A 194 8.34 -9.52 -14.97
CA PHE A 194 6.95 -9.14 -14.67
C PHE A 194 6.15 -10.29 -14.05
N CYS A 195 6.22 -11.49 -14.61
CA CYS A 195 5.53 -12.66 -14.05
C CYS A 195 5.99 -12.94 -12.62
N PHE A 196 7.31 -12.83 -12.35
CA PHE A 196 7.85 -13.04 -11.01
C PHE A 196 7.31 -12.00 -10.03
N SER A 197 7.49 -10.71 -10.33
CA SER A 197 7.07 -9.63 -9.43
C SER A 197 5.56 -9.64 -9.16
N ILE A 198 4.73 -9.81 -10.20
CA ILE A 198 3.27 -9.87 -10.08
C ILE A 198 2.84 -11.08 -9.25
N THR A 199 3.43 -12.26 -9.50
CA THR A 199 3.09 -13.48 -8.74
C THR A 199 3.51 -13.33 -7.28
N MET A 200 4.70 -12.79 -7.02
CA MET A 200 5.21 -12.56 -5.68
C MET A 200 4.27 -11.62 -4.90
N GLU A 201 3.90 -10.49 -5.50
CA GLU A 201 2.98 -9.53 -4.88
C GLU A 201 1.60 -10.15 -4.63
N ALA A 202 1.08 -10.95 -5.58
CA ALA A 202 -0.22 -11.58 -5.43
C ALA A 202 -0.20 -12.58 -4.27
N VAL A 203 0.88 -13.34 -4.12
CA VAL A 203 1.05 -14.26 -2.98
C VAL A 203 1.12 -13.49 -1.67
N ILE A 204 1.85 -12.38 -1.60
CA ILE A 204 1.95 -11.52 -0.40
C ILE A 204 0.55 -10.99 -0.01
N LEU A 205 -0.22 -10.46 -0.95
CA LEU A 205 -1.56 -9.94 -0.69
C LEU A 205 -2.52 -11.04 -0.25
N VAL A 206 -2.54 -12.19 -0.95
CA VAL A 206 -3.43 -13.32 -0.64
C VAL A 206 -3.09 -13.93 0.71
N VAL A 207 -1.81 -14.20 1.00
CA VAL A 207 -1.39 -14.74 2.30
C VAL A 207 -1.72 -13.75 3.42
N GLY A 208 -1.49 -12.45 3.19
CA GLY A 208 -1.77 -11.42 4.18
C GLY A 208 -3.24 -11.33 4.52
N PHE A 209 -4.09 -11.31 3.48
CA PHE A 209 -5.54 -11.31 3.65
C PHE A 209 -6.06 -12.58 4.31
N LEU A 210 -5.56 -13.77 3.93
CA LEU A 210 -5.96 -15.04 4.54
C LEU A 210 -5.59 -15.10 6.02
N LEU A 211 -4.40 -14.64 6.40
CA LEU A 211 -3.97 -14.60 7.80
C LEU A 211 -4.77 -13.57 8.61
N PHE A 212 -5.08 -12.41 8.02
CA PHE A 212 -5.99 -11.44 8.62
C PHE A 212 -7.38 -12.04 8.85
N ALA A 213 -7.99 -12.63 7.82
CA ALA A 213 -9.32 -13.22 7.91
C ALA A 213 -9.38 -14.37 8.94
N ALA A 214 -8.32 -15.19 9.01
CA ALA A 214 -8.23 -16.29 9.98
C ALA A 214 -7.96 -15.80 11.42
N GLY A 215 -7.20 -14.72 11.60
CA GLY A 215 -6.81 -14.22 12.91
C GLY A 215 -7.80 -13.24 13.55
N ARG A 216 -8.41 -12.36 12.75
CA ARG A 216 -9.27 -11.25 13.21
C ARG A 216 -10.72 -11.35 12.73
N GLY A 217 -11.01 -12.26 11.81
CA GLY A 217 -12.33 -12.37 11.17
C GLY A 217 -12.59 -11.26 10.13
N LEU A 218 -13.82 -11.23 9.62
CA LEU A 218 -14.29 -10.28 8.59
C LEU A 218 -15.41 -9.37 9.10
N GLU A 219 -15.62 -9.32 10.41
CA GLU A 219 -16.55 -8.38 11.03
C GLU A 219 -16.15 -6.94 10.67
N GLY A 220 -17.14 -6.05 10.49
CA GLY A 220 -16.89 -4.66 10.09
C GLY A 220 -16.56 -4.44 8.60
N TRP A 221 -16.58 -5.47 7.75
CA TRP A 221 -16.24 -5.30 6.32
C TRP A 221 -17.06 -4.23 5.59
N ASN A 222 -18.32 -4.02 6.01
CA ASN A 222 -19.26 -3.07 5.41
C ASN A 222 -19.41 -1.74 6.20
N THR A 223 -18.50 -1.44 7.13
CA THR A 223 -18.45 -0.14 7.82
C THR A 223 -17.60 0.85 7.04
N ASP A 224 -17.82 2.15 7.27
CA ASP A 224 -17.05 3.22 6.64
C ASP A 224 -15.69 3.40 7.32
N ILE A 225 -14.62 3.23 6.56
CA ILE A 225 -13.25 3.19 7.09
C ILE A 225 -12.75 4.57 7.57
N GLN A 226 -13.43 5.65 7.17
CA GLN A 226 -13.16 7.02 7.61
C GLN A 226 -13.38 7.21 9.12
N LEU A 227 -14.26 6.40 9.71
CA LEU A 227 -14.57 6.40 11.15
C LEU A 227 -13.74 5.33 11.87
N SER A 228 -12.43 5.34 11.68
CA SER A 228 -11.52 4.36 12.26
C SER A 228 -10.43 5.05 13.07
N GLU A 229 -9.94 4.34 14.10
CA GLU A 229 -9.13 4.92 15.19
C GLU A 229 -7.84 5.61 14.71
N LEU A 230 -7.12 5.04 13.72
CA LEU A 230 -5.85 5.62 13.26
C LEU A 230 -6.05 6.86 12.37
N MET A 231 -7.29 7.17 11.99
CA MET A 231 -7.67 8.32 11.16
C MET A 231 -6.91 8.37 9.82
N VAL A 232 -6.39 7.23 9.33
CA VAL A 232 -5.56 7.14 8.11
C VAL A 232 -6.40 7.51 6.90
N PHE A 233 -7.67 7.11 6.89
CA PHE A 233 -8.60 7.31 5.78
C PHE A 233 -9.53 8.51 5.97
N SER A 234 -9.45 9.22 7.10
CA SER A 234 -10.33 10.35 7.46
C SER A 234 -10.36 11.50 6.44
N ARG A 235 -9.32 11.64 5.61
CA ARG A 235 -9.21 12.69 4.58
C ARG A 235 -9.85 12.31 3.24
N ILE A 236 -10.36 11.09 3.10
CA ILE A 236 -11.08 10.67 1.90
C ILE A 236 -12.52 11.18 2.02
N ALA A 237 -12.88 12.11 1.15
CA ALA A 237 -14.20 12.73 1.16
C ALA A 237 -15.32 11.76 0.76
N GLN A 238 -15.07 10.91 -0.24
CA GLN A 238 -16.06 9.97 -0.77
C GLN A 238 -16.26 8.77 0.17
N PRO A 239 -17.49 8.25 0.32
CA PRO A 239 -17.75 7.02 1.08
C PRO A 239 -16.84 5.88 0.66
N LEU A 240 -16.30 5.16 1.65
CA LEU A 240 -15.39 4.05 1.38
C LEU A 240 -15.57 2.95 2.43
N LYS A 241 -16.12 1.82 1.99
CA LYS A 241 -16.26 0.65 2.86
C LYS A 241 -14.91 -0.03 3.08
N CYS A 242 -14.76 -0.73 4.20
CA CYS A 242 -13.53 -1.45 4.53
C CYS A 242 -13.13 -2.46 3.44
N TYR A 243 -14.09 -3.19 2.85
CA TYR A 243 -13.78 -4.13 1.75
C TYR A 243 -13.34 -3.41 0.46
N GLU A 244 -13.88 -2.22 0.17
CA GLU A 244 -13.51 -1.41 -0.99
C GLU A 244 -12.08 -0.88 -0.83
N ALA A 245 -11.75 -0.40 0.36
CA ALA A 245 -10.40 0.00 0.71
C ALA A 245 -9.41 -1.17 0.55
N ALA A 246 -9.79 -2.39 0.92
CA ALA A 246 -8.97 -3.58 0.72
C ALA A 246 -8.72 -3.91 -0.76
N LEU A 247 -9.76 -3.83 -1.59
CA LEU A 247 -9.65 -4.03 -3.04
C LEU A 247 -8.78 -2.93 -3.69
N LEU A 248 -8.94 -1.68 -3.28
CA LEU A 248 -8.12 -0.56 -3.75
C LEU A 248 -6.66 -0.72 -3.35
N THR A 249 -6.36 -1.14 -2.11
CA THR A 249 -5.00 -1.44 -1.67
C THR A 249 -4.37 -2.53 -2.54
N ALA A 250 -5.09 -3.62 -2.81
CA ALA A 250 -4.60 -4.69 -3.68
C ALA A 250 -4.33 -4.21 -5.12
N PHE A 251 -5.23 -3.39 -5.67
CA PHE A 251 -5.05 -2.79 -6.99
C PHE A 251 -3.82 -1.88 -7.04
N LEU A 252 -3.68 -0.95 -6.09
CA LEU A 252 -2.57 -0.01 -6.04
C LEU A 252 -1.23 -0.71 -5.82
N ALA A 253 -1.19 -1.74 -4.96
CA ALA A 253 -0.02 -2.59 -4.78
C ALA A 253 0.42 -3.25 -6.08
N MET A 254 -0.52 -3.79 -6.86
CA MET A 254 -0.24 -4.36 -8.19
C MET A 254 0.30 -3.32 -9.17
N MET A 255 -0.32 -2.14 -9.25
CA MET A 255 0.13 -1.07 -10.15
C MET A 255 1.52 -0.54 -9.76
N SER A 256 1.78 -0.40 -8.46
CA SER A 256 3.10 -0.03 -7.94
C SER A 256 4.16 -1.08 -8.31
N THR A 257 3.85 -2.37 -8.12
CA THR A 257 4.74 -3.49 -8.47
C THR A 257 5.07 -3.56 -9.96
N ILE A 258 4.08 -3.33 -10.83
CA ILE A 258 4.32 -3.26 -12.28
C ILE A 258 5.22 -2.06 -12.62
N THR A 259 4.93 -0.90 -12.02
CA THR A 259 5.70 0.34 -12.23
C THR A 259 7.16 0.17 -11.82
N VAL A 260 7.42 -0.31 -10.60
CA VAL A 260 8.78 -0.54 -10.10
C VAL A 260 9.50 -1.62 -10.90
N THR A 261 8.82 -2.70 -11.31
CA THR A 261 9.44 -3.73 -12.17
C THR A 261 9.90 -3.16 -13.51
N GLY A 262 9.05 -2.38 -14.19
CA GLY A 262 9.40 -1.75 -15.46
C GLY A 262 10.56 -0.76 -15.32
N LEU A 263 10.53 0.05 -14.25
CA LEU A 263 11.60 1.00 -13.91
C LEU A 263 12.92 0.30 -13.63
N THR A 264 12.91 -0.75 -12.82
CA THR A 264 14.10 -1.53 -12.48
C THR A 264 14.68 -2.24 -13.71
N LEU A 265 13.84 -2.75 -14.61
CA LEU A 265 14.30 -3.33 -15.89
C LEU A 265 15.03 -2.30 -16.76
N LEU A 266 14.54 -1.06 -16.82
CA LEU A 266 15.20 0.02 -17.55
C LEU A 266 16.57 0.36 -16.94
N PHE A 267 16.68 0.44 -15.61
CA PHE A 267 17.99 0.59 -14.97
C PHE A 267 18.88 -0.63 -15.21
N SER A 268 18.33 -1.84 -15.15
CA SER A 268 19.06 -3.08 -15.38
C SER A 268 19.73 -3.09 -16.76
N VAL A 269 19.04 -2.65 -17.81
CA VAL A 269 19.60 -2.64 -19.17
C VAL A 269 20.57 -1.47 -19.41
N LEU A 270 20.41 -0.35 -18.70
CA LEU A 270 21.24 0.85 -18.84
C LEU A 270 22.55 0.78 -18.04
N CYS A 271 22.56 0.06 -16.91
CA CYS A 271 23.69 0.06 -15.99
C CYS A 271 24.72 -1.03 -16.32
N PRO A 272 26.03 -0.74 -16.16
CA PRO A 272 27.10 -1.71 -16.44
C PRO A 272 27.18 -2.84 -15.41
N SER A 273 26.63 -2.64 -14.21
CA SER A 273 26.63 -3.65 -13.14
C SER A 273 25.34 -3.63 -12.33
N SER A 274 25.03 -4.78 -11.73
CA SER A 274 23.84 -4.97 -10.90
C SER A 274 23.84 -4.09 -9.67
N PHE A 275 25.01 -3.78 -9.11
CA PHE A 275 25.14 -2.88 -7.97
C PHE A 275 24.68 -1.46 -8.30
N VAL A 276 25.12 -0.91 -9.44
CA VAL A 276 24.70 0.43 -9.90
C VAL A 276 23.21 0.44 -10.21
N SER A 277 22.70 -0.62 -10.87
CA SER A 277 21.28 -0.76 -11.16
C SER A 277 20.42 -0.77 -9.88
N ILE A 278 20.85 -1.50 -8.85
CA ILE A 278 20.13 -1.56 -7.56
C ILE A 278 20.09 -0.18 -6.93
N ILE A 279 21.20 0.55 -6.86
CA ILE A 279 21.25 1.89 -6.25
C ILE A 279 20.30 2.85 -6.97
N LEU A 280 20.37 2.93 -8.31
CA LEU A 280 19.54 3.87 -9.06
C LEU A 280 18.05 3.52 -8.97
N ALA A 281 17.70 2.23 -9.06
CA ALA A 281 16.33 1.78 -8.91
C ALA A 281 15.81 2.01 -7.47
N ALA A 282 16.62 1.73 -6.45
CA ALA A 282 16.26 1.94 -5.04
C ALA A 282 16.07 3.43 -4.72
N VAL A 283 16.97 4.31 -5.18
CA VAL A 283 16.82 5.76 -5.00
C VAL A 283 15.55 6.26 -5.70
N THR A 284 15.31 5.83 -6.94
CA THR A 284 14.12 6.28 -7.68
C THR A 284 12.82 5.74 -7.08
N TYR A 285 12.86 4.55 -6.48
CA TYR A 285 11.73 3.96 -5.76
C TYR A 285 11.49 4.65 -4.40
N LEU A 286 12.53 4.82 -3.58
CA LEU A 286 12.41 5.24 -2.17
C LEU A 286 12.43 6.75 -1.97
N ALA A 287 13.29 7.49 -2.69
CA ALA A 287 13.45 8.93 -2.47
C ALA A 287 12.13 9.74 -2.53
N PRO A 288 11.16 9.43 -3.41
CA PRO A 288 9.89 10.14 -3.47
C PRO A 288 9.08 10.15 -2.17
N MET A 289 9.25 9.18 -1.27
CA MET A 289 8.48 9.14 -0.01
C MET A 289 8.91 10.24 0.98
N PHE A 290 10.12 10.76 0.82
CA PHE A 290 10.69 11.78 1.71
C PHE A 290 10.40 13.21 1.24
N LEU A 291 9.73 13.37 0.10
CA LEU A 291 9.45 14.68 -0.47
C LEU A 291 8.09 15.19 0.01
N ASN A 292 8.03 16.47 0.39
CA ASN A 292 6.79 17.16 0.73
C ASN A 292 6.67 18.46 -0.08
N PRO A 293 6.09 18.41 -1.29
CA PRO A 293 6.06 19.55 -2.18
C PRO A 293 5.02 20.58 -1.76
N GLY A 294 5.36 21.87 -1.85
CA GLY A 294 4.46 22.97 -1.49
C GLY A 294 3.33 23.25 -2.48
N SER A 295 3.27 22.58 -3.64
CA SER A 295 2.22 22.77 -4.64
C SER A 295 1.37 21.51 -4.85
N GLN A 296 0.06 21.69 -5.05
CA GLN A 296 -0.88 20.59 -5.27
C GLN A 296 -0.55 19.77 -6.53
N THR A 297 -0.10 20.43 -7.60
CA THR A 297 0.32 19.76 -8.83
C THR A 297 1.53 18.87 -8.59
N ALA A 298 2.54 19.36 -7.87
CA ALA A 298 3.71 18.54 -7.54
C ALA A 298 3.34 17.38 -6.60
N ARG A 299 2.40 17.59 -5.66
CA ARG A 299 1.87 16.51 -4.81
C ARG A 299 1.18 15.43 -5.64
N ARG A 300 0.36 15.80 -6.63
CA ARG A 300 -0.27 14.85 -7.57
C ARG A 300 0.75 14.04 -8.37
N ILE A 301 1.79 14.70 -8.88
CA ILE A 301 2.88 14.01 -9.60
C ILE A 301 3.63 13.07 -8.65
N LEU A 302 3.90 13.51 -7.43
CA LEU A 302 4.62 12.72 -6.44
C LEU A 302 3.88 11.43 -6.06
N MET A 303 2.54 11.46 -6.06
CA MET A 303 1.70 10.29 -5.82
C MET A 303 1.72 9.25 -6.96
N LEU A 304 2.21 9.62 -8.15
CA LEU A 304 2.39 8.66 -9.25
C LEU A 304 3.65 7.79 -9.09
N PHE A 305 4.56 8.16 -8.18
CA PHE A 305 5.72 7.33 -7.90
C PHE A 305 5.29 6.06 -7.18
N PRO A 306 5.90 4.90 -7.52
CA PRO A 306 5.46 3.60 -7.04
C PRO A 306 5.31 3.55 -5.51
N VAL A 307 6.27 4.09 -4.74
CA VAL A 307 6.19 4.04 -3.27
C VAL A 307 5.04 4.86 -2.69
N ASN A 308 4.68 5.99 -3.31
CA ASN A 308 3.60 6.85 -2.84
C ASN A 308 2.22 6.37 -3.32
N SER A 309 2.19 5.75 -4.52
CA SER A 309 0.97 5.24 -5.14
C SER A 309 0.32 4.09 -4.35
N ILE A 310 1.03 3.45 -3.42
CA ILE A 310 0.50 2.38 -2.56
C ILE A 310 -0.53 2.94 -1.55
N SER A 311 -0.42 4.22 -1.19
CA SER A 311 -1.31 4.84 -0.20
C SER A 311 -2.70 5.13 -0.79
N VAL A 312 -3.70 4.33 -0.44
CA VAL A 312 -5.11 4.60 -0.81
C VAL A 312 -5.54 5.98 -0.33
N SER A 313 -5.26 6.33 0.93
CA SER A 313 -5.57 7.66 1.49
C SER A 313 -4.88 8.77 0.70
N GLY A 314 -3.60 8.62 0.35
CA GLY A 314 -2.87 9.60 -0.45
C GLY A 314 -3.45 9.76 -1.86
N VAL A 315 -3.74 8.66 -2.55
CA VAL A 315 -4.28 8.65 -3.92
C VAL A 315 -5.70 9.21 -3.97
N MET A 316 -6.55 8.85 -3.02
CA MET A 316 -7.96 9.25 -3.00
C MET A 316 -8.16 10.69 -2.50
N SER A 317 -7.36 11.17 -1.54
CA SER A 317 -7.52 12.52 -0.96
C SER A 317 -6.98 13.65 -1.84
N VAL A 318 -6.02 13.36 -2.73
CA VAL A 318 -5.34 14.39 -3.55
C VAL A 318 -6.11 14.72 -4.85
N GLY A 319 -7.11 13.90 -5.20
CA GLY A 319 -8.01 14.11 -6.34
C GLY A 319 -7.44 13.58 -7.66
N GLY A 320 -7.45 14.40 -8.72
CA GLY A 320 -7.01 13.99 -10.06
C GLY A 320 -6.31 15.11 -10.85
N PHE A 321 -5.92 14.81 -12.08
CA PHE A 321 -5.40 15.80 -13.02
C PHE A 321 -6.53 16.35 -13.88
N THR A 322 -6.63 17.69 -13.97
CA THR A 322 -7.65 18.38 -14.75
C THR A 322 -6.98 19.10 -15.93
N ALA A 323 -7.43 18.81 -17.15
CA ALA A 323 -7.01 19.48 -18.38
C ALA A 323 -8.24 19.81 -19.23
N GLY A 324 -8.64 21.08 -19.25
CA GLY A 324 -9.90 21.50 -19.88
C GLY A 324 -11.10 20.84 -19.20
N SER A 325 -11.94 20.15 -19.97
CA SER A 325 -13.09 19.38 -19.47
C SER A 325 -12.76 17.96 -19.00
N LEU A 326 -11.53 17.48 -19.24
CA LEU A 326 -11.14 16.12 -18.86
C LEU A 326 -10.55 16.11 -17.44
N THR A 327 -11.17 15.34 -16.55
CA THR A 327 -10.60 15.01 -15.23
C THR A 327 -10.17 13.56 -15.24
N ILE A 328 -8.88 13.32 -15.01
CA ILE A 328 -8.31 11.98 -14.84
C ILE A 328 -8.11 11.76 -13.34
N PRO A 329 -8.90 10.90 -12.68
CA PRO A 329 -8.69 10.54 -11.29
C PRO A 329 -7.28 9.98 -11.09
N LEU A 330 -6.64 10.30 -9.97
CA LEU A 330 -5.27 9.85 -9.71
C LEU A 330 -5.17 8.32 -9.68
N LEU A 331 -6.22 7.62 -9.24
CA LEU A 331 -6.34 6.17 -9.33
C LEU A 331 -6.16 5.64 -10.77
N ALA A 332 -6.81 6.28 -11.74
CA ALA A 332 -6.67 5.92 -13.16
C ALA A 332 -5.28 6.31 -13.71
N ALA A 333 -4.73 7.43 -13.26
CA ALA A 333 -3.39 7.87 -13.64
C ALA A 333 -2.30 6.89 -13.16
N VAL A 334 -2.42 6.34 -11.94
CA VAL A 334 -1.51 5.30 -11.42
C VAL A 334 -1.57 4.05 -12.31
N GLY A 335 -2.76 3.59 -12.70
CA GLY A 335 -2.91 2.49 -13.66
C GLY A 335 -2.29 2.80 -15.03
N GLY A 336 -2.47 4.03 -15.52
CA GLY A 336 -1.84 4.50 -16.75
C GLY A 336 -0.31 4.48 -16.68
N VAL A 337 0.28 4.93 -15.58
CA VAL A 337 1.74 4.87 -15.34
C VAL A 337 2.25 3.44 -15.33
N ALA A 338 1.54 2.51 -14.68
CA ALA A 338 1.91 1.10 -14.69
C ALA A 338 1.93 0.51 -16.11
N VAL A 339 0.91 0.80 -16.93
CA VAL A 339 0.86 0.37 -18.34
C VAL A 339 2.00 0.99 -19.15
N VAL A 340 2.23 2.30 -19.01
CA VAL A 340 3.32 3.01 -19.69
C VAL A 340 4.67 2.39 -19.31
N MET A 341 4.91 2.12 -18.03
CA MET A 341 6.17 1.51 -17.58
C MET A 341 6.33 0.07 -18.02
N ALA A 342 5.25 -0.71 -18.14
CA ALA A 342 5.30 -2.05 -18.72
C ALA A 342 5.70 -2.03 -20.20
N VAL A 343 5.10 -1.12 -20.98
CA VAL A 343 5.39 -0.93 -22.41
C VAL A 343 6.80 -0.36 -22.60
N ALA A 344 7.16 0.70 -21.87
CA ALA A 344 8.47 1.33 -21.93
C ALA A 344 9.58 0.39 -21.46
N GLY A 345 9.37 -0.36 -20.38
CA GLY A 345 10.30 -1.40 -19.91
C GLY A 345 10.54 -2.46 -20.99
N THR A 346 9.47 -2.95 -21.63
CA THR A 346 9.59 -3.96 -22.69
C THR A 346 10.28 -3.42 -23.95
N GLY A 347 9.83 -2.27 -24.45
CA GLY A 347 10.35 -1.64 -25.67
C GLY A 347 11.77 -1.12 -25.49
N GLY A 348 12.02 -0.43 -24.37
CA GLY A 348 13.30 0.14 -23.99
C GLY A 348 14.37 -0.92 -23.79
N CYS A 349 14.09 -1.98 -23.02
CA CYS A 349 15.04 -3.10 -22.85
C CYS A 349 15.41 -3.74 -24.18
N ARG A 350 14.42 -3.95 -25.06
CA ARG A 350 14.67 -4.49 -26.39
C ARG A 350 15.53 -3.57 -27.24
N TYR A 351 15.20 -2.28 -27.28
CA TYR A 351 15.93 -1.31 -28.09
C TYR A 351 17.39 -1.19 -27.62
N ILE A 352 17.60 -0.94 -26.33
CA ILE A 352 18.92 -0.70 -25.73
C ILE A 352 19.80 -1.95 -25.83
N PHE A 353 19.31 -3.11 -25.37
CA PHE A 353 20.10 -4.34 -25.38
C PHE A 353 20.48 -4.77 -26.81
N SER A 354 19.58 -4.62 -27.79
CA SER A 354 19.86 -5.05 -29.17
C SER A 354 20.94 -4.22 -29.89
N ARG A 355 21.19 -2.99 -29.41
CA ARG A 355 22.17 -2.04 -29.95
C ARG A 355 23.43 -1.95 -29.09
N HIS A 356 23.51 -2.69 -27.99
CA HIS A 356 24.70 -2.74 -27.15
C HIS A 356 25.89 -3.24 -28.00
N GLN A 357 26.98 -2.48 -27.96
CA GLN A 357 28.23 -2.86 -28.62
C GLN A 357 29.09 -3.58 -27.59
N VAL A 358 29.40 -4.83 -27.90
CA VAL A 358 30.23 -5.68 -27.07
C VAL A 358 31.68 -5.28 -27.36
N GLY A 359 32.33 -4.68 -26.37
CA GLY A 359 33.72 -4.25 -26.42
C GLY A 359 34.71 -5.36 -26.12
#